data_AF-A0A8S3BWD0-F1
#
_entry.id   AF-A0A8S3BWD0-F1
#
_cell.length_a   1.000
_cell.length_b   1.000
_cell.length_c   1.000
_cell.angle_alpha   90.00
_cell.angle_beta   90.00
_cell.angle_gamma   90.00
#
_symmetry.space_group_name_H-M   'P 1'
#
loop_
_entity.id
_entity.type
_entity.pdbx_description
1 polymer ?
#
loop_
_entity_poly.entity_id
_entity_poly.type
_entity_poly.pdbx_seq_one_letter_code
_entity_poly.pdbx_strand_id
1 'polypeptide(L)' 'GCRMDLKNKVDATALHLAARHAHVEIARFLCLAGLNLNIQDKDGRTACQIAEINGNVEIVQ' A
#
# COMPACT_ATOMS: atom_id res chain seq x y z
N GLY A 1 10.84 -8.91 -13.87
CA GLY A 1 10.30 -7.70 -13.24
C GLY A 1 8.90 -8.01 -12.75
N CYS A 2 8.64 -7.89 -11.45
CA CYS A 2 7.32 -8.13 -10.88
C CYS A 2 6.47 -6.87 -11.04
N ARG A 3 5.27 -6.96 -11.61
CA ARG A 3 4.32 -5.84 -11.72
C ARG A 3 3.59 -5.67 -10.39
N MET A 4 4.04 -4.74 -9.56
CA MET A 4 3.52 -4.54 -8.19
C MET A 4 2.43 -3.45 -8.11
N ASP A 5 2.05 -2.90 -9.26
CA ASP A 5 0.93 -2.01 -9.54
C ASP A 5 -0.38 -2.75 -9.86
N LEU A 6 -0.35 -4.09 -9.85
CA LEU A 6 -1.54 -4.91 -10.07
C LEU A 6 -2.58 -4.67 -8.98
N LYS A 7 -3.78 -4.34 -9.45
CA LYS A 7 -4.97 -4.19 -8.64
C LYS A 7 -5.71 -5.52 -8.52
N ASN A 8 -6.18 -5.83 -7.32
CA ASN A 8 -7.12 -6.93 -7.11
C ASN A 8 -8.57 -6.47 -7.41
N LYS A 9 -9.57 -7.31 -7.09
CA LYS A 9 -11.00 -7.02 -7.34
C LYS A 9 -11.55 -5.80 -6.58
N VAL A 10 -10.82 -5.27 -5.60
CA VAL A 10 -11.19 -4.07 -4.83
C VAL A 10 -10.24 -2.90 -5.11
N ASP A 11 -9.59 -2.91 -6.28
CA ASP A 11 -8.60 -1.93 -6.70
C ASP A 11 -7.39 -1.76 -5.77
N ALA A 12 -7.20 -2.69 -4.83
CA ALA A 12 -6.10 -2.67 -3.89
C ALA A 12 -4.85 -3.32 -4.50
N THR A 13 -3.72 -2.64 -4.32
CA THR A 13 -2.39 -3.15 -4.68
C THR A 13 -1.76 -3.93 -3.51
N ALA A 14 -0.62 -4.57 -3.76
CA ALA A 14 0.17 -5.20 -2.70
C ALA A 14 0.49 -4.23 -1.54
N LEU A 15 0.71 -2.94 -1.85
CA LEU A 15 0.99 -1.93 -0.85
C LEU A 15 -0.23 -1.60 0.02
N HIS A 16 -1.44 -1.56 -0.56
CA HIS A 16 -2.68 -1.38 0.21
C HIS A 16 -2.89 -2.53 1.20
N LEU A 17 -2.57 -3.76 0.79
CA LEU A 17 -2.65 -4.93 1.65
C LEU A 17 -1.61 -4.87 2.78
N ALA A 18 -0.37 -4.50 2.46
CA ALA A 18 0.68 -4.32 3.46
C ALA A 18 0.32 -3.23 4.48
N ALA A 19 -0.23 -2.10 4.02
CA ALA A 19 -0.73 -1.01 4.85
C ALA A 19 -1.87 -1.44 5.78
N ARG A 20 -2.80 -2.27 5.29
CA ARG A 20 -3.95 -2.78 6.06
C ARG A 20 -3.55 -3.75 7.16
N HIS A 21 -2.52 -4.55 6.92
CA HIS A 21 -2.08 -5.62 7.83
C HIS A 21 -0.86 -5.25 8.69
N ALA A 22 -0.44 -3.98 8.71
CA ALA A 22 0.74 -3.52 9.44
C ALA A 22 2.05 -4.23 9.03
N HIS A 23 2.15 -4.68 7.77
CA HIS A 23 3.36 -5.33 7.27
C HIS A 23 4.40 -4.29 6.85
N VAL A 24 5.04 -3.66 7.84
CA VAL A 24 5.98 -2.55 7.65
C VAL A 24 7.13 -2.91 6.71
N GLU A 25 7.74 -4.08 6.89
CA GLU A 25 8.88 -4.52 6.08
C GLU A 25 8.51 -4.72 4.61
N ILE A 26 7.33 -5.31 4.36
CA ILE A 26 6.78 -5.49 3.01
C ILE A 26 6.46 -4.12 2.40
N ALA A 27 5.83 -3.23 3.16
CA ALA A 27 5.51 -1.88 2.69
C ALA A 27 6.76 -1.08 2.34
N ARG A 28 7.81 -1.12 3.18
CA ARG A 28 9.11 -0.48 2.88
C ARG A 28 9.77 -1.06 1.64
N PHE A 29 9.77 -2.38 1.49
CA PHE A 29 10.31 -3.04 0.29
C PHE A 29 9.58 -2.60 -0.98
N LEU A 30 8.25 -2.51 -0.91
CA LEU A 30 7.40 -2.05 -2.02
C LEU A 30 7.64 -0.56 -2.33
N CYS A 31 7.77 0.30 -1.33
CA CYS A 31 8.10 1.72 -1.53
C CYS A 31 9.47 1.90 -2.20
N LEU A 32 10.48 1.13 -1.79
CA LEU A 32 11.83 1.17 -2.39
C LEU A 32 11.86 0.67 -3.83
N ALA A 33 10.88 -0.12 -4.25
CA ALA A 33 10.80 -0.65 -5.60
C ALA A 33 10.32 0.37 -6.65
N GLY A 34 10.13 1.65 -6.28
CA GLY A 34 9.72 2.71 -7.20
C GLY A 34 8.25 2.60 -7.62
N LEU A 35 7.41 2.05 -6.74
CA LEU A 35 5.98 1.88 -7.02
C LEU A 35 5.24 3.21 -7.03
N ASN A 36 4.18 3.26 -7.84
CA ASN A 36 3.24 4.37 -7.79
C ASN A 36 2.42 4.31 -6.50
N LEU A 37 2.80 5.12 -5.51
CA LEU A 37 2.13 5.21 -4.20
C LEU A 37 0.79 5.95 -4.25
N ASN A 38 0.50 6.64 -5.36
CA ASN A 38 -0.75 7.40 -5.56
C ASN A 38 -1.88 6.54 -6.11
N ILE A 39 -1.68 5.23 -6.25
CA ILE A 39 -2.77 4.33 -6.64
C ILE A 39 -3.81 4.33 -5.53
N GLN A 40 -5.07 4.51 -5.92
CA GLN A 40 -6.23 4.44 -5.02
C GLN A 40 -6.91 3.08 -5.13
N ASP A 41 -7.37 2.58 -3.99
CA ASP A 41 -8.30 1.45 -3.91
C ASP A 41 -9.74 1.86 -4.29
N LYS A 42 -10.68 0.91 -4.20
CA LYS A 42 -12.09 1.14 -4.56
C LYS A 42 -12.77 2.23 -3.72
N ASP A 43 -12.24 2.52 -2.54
CA ASP A 43 -12.78 3.50 -1.60
C ASP A 43 -12.10 4.87 -1.79
N GLY A 44 -11.28 5.01 -2.85
CA GLY A 44 -10.54 6.23 -3.16
C GLY A 44 -9.32 6.45 -2.27
N ARG A 45 -8.87 5.43 -1.53
CA ARG A 45 -7.81 5.57 -0.52
C ARG A 45 -6.48 5.10 -1.07
N THR A 46 -5.42 5.82 -0.77
CA THR A 46 -4.05 5.36 -1.02
C THR A 46 -3.59 4.41 0.08
N ALA A 47 -2.51 3.67 -0.17
CA ALA A 47 -1.94 2.80 0.84
C ALA A 47 -1.49 3.56 2.10
N CYS A 48 -0.95 4.77 1.96
CA CYS A 48 -0.63 5.61 3.13
C CYS A 48 -1.87 5.97 3.94
N GLN A 49 -2.97 6.37 3.29
CA GLN A 49 -4.23 6.66 3.99
C GLN A 49 -4.78 5.44 4.72
N ILE A 50 -4.67 4.24 4.12
CA ILE A 50 -5.04 2.99 4.82
C ILE A 50 -4.16 2.76 6.05
N ALA A 51 -2.86 3.01 5.96
CA ALA A 51 -1.95 2.86 7.08
C ALA A 51 -2.29 3.85 8.22
N GLU A 52 -2.55 5.12 7.90
CA GLU A 52 -2.99 6.15 8.85
C GLU A 52 -4.30 5.76 9.56
N ILE A 53 -5.31 5.31 8.80
CA ILE A 53 -6.62 4.90 9.35
C ILE A 53 -6.47 3.70 10.30
N ASN A 54 -5.55 2.78 10.02
CA ASN A 54 -5.31 1.61 10.87
C ASN A 54 -4.30 1.89 12.02
N GLY A 55 -3.75 3.11 12.13
CA GLY A 55 -2.74 3.45 13.13
C GLY A 55 -1.35 2.88 12.85
N ASN A 56 -1.11 2.39 11.62
CA ASN A 56 0.16 1.79 11.18
C ASN A 56 1.13 2.87 10.69
N VAL A 57 1.41 3.85 11.55
CA VAL A 57 2.21 5.04 11.23
C VAL A 57 3.64 4.73 10.78
N GLU A 58 4.19 3.58 11.17
CA GLU A 58 5.50 3.09 10.72
C GLU A 58 5.58 2.85 9.20
N ILE A 59 4.45 2.70 8.51
CA ILE A 59 4.40 2.55 7.05
C ILE A 59 4.49 3.91 6.34
N VAL A 60 4.14 4.99 7.03
CA VAL A 60 4.01 6.35 6.49
C VAL A 60 5.26 7.20 6.78
N GLN A 61 6.14 6.74 7.67
CA GLN A 61 7.40 7.41 8.03
C GLN A 61 8.55 7.19 7.05
#